data_AF-A0A8B7ZLA0-F1
#
_entry.id   AF-A0A8B7ZLA0-F1
#
_cell.length_a   1.000
_cell.length_b   1.000
_cell.length_c   1.000
_cell.angle_alpha   90.00
_cell.angle_beta   90.00
_cell.angle_gamma   90.00
#
_symmetry.space_group_name_H-M   'P 1'
#
loop_
_entity.id
_entity.type
_entity.pdbx_description
1 polymer ?
#
loop_
_entity_poly.entity_id
_entity_poly.type
_entity_poly.pdbx_seq_one_letter_code
_entity_poly.pdbx_strand_id
1 'polypeptide(L)'
;MQSPPPTLPTFSTMNNVQLEHALLADKFTRPYFQGIYPANGLPKEPVPWPSAFVVTAKSIPSFFINHWIGIYITPDGEGEVFDSLGHPPRHPMLQDFLRRNTTRIVYNRVQIQGSQSSVCGQHVLYFLLQRCRGFHPEYIVRSFCPDHDLNDAFVEDFAQPLLLPPSNSLFL
;
A
#
# COMPACT_ATOMS: atom_id res chain seq x y z
N MET A 1 28.67 35.58 8.49
CA MET A 1 28.01 34.40 9.07
C MET A 1 26.90 33.99 8.12
N GLN A 2 27.12 32.95 7.32
CA GLN A 2 26.09 32.45 6.40
C GLN A 2 25.06 31.68 7.21
N SER A 3 23.78 32.04 7.03
CA SER A 3 22.64 31.28 7.54
C SER A 3 22.75 29.81 7.10
N PRO A 4 22.36 28.85 7.96
CA PRO A 4 22.33 27.44 7.55
C PRO A 4 21.38 27.28 6.34
N PRO A 5 21.70 26.35 5.42
CA PRO A 5 20.80 26.06 4.31
C PRO A 5 19.44 25.59 4.84
N PRO A 6 18.33 25.89 4.14
CA PRO A 6 17.03 25.36 4.50
C PRO A 6 17.11 23.84 4.54
N THR A 7 16.78 23.26 5.69
CA THR A 7 16.57 21.81 5.82
C THR A 7 15.50 21.42 4.82
N LEU A 8 15.88 20.59 3.84
CA LEU A 8 14.95 19.87 2.98
C LEU A 8 13.83 19.29 3.85
N PRO A 9 12.55 19.36 3.42
CA PRO A 9 11.48 18.70 4.16
C PRO A 9 11.89 17.24 4.33
N THR A 10 12.01 16.82 5.59
CA THR A 10 12.26 15.43 5.93
C THR A 10 11.10 14.63 5.35
N PHE A 11 11.37 13.83 4.31
CA PHE A 11 10.41 12.91 3.70
C PHE A 11 9.71 12.13 4.82
N SER A 12 8.44 12.45 5.07
CA SER A 12 7.71 11.89 6.19
C SER A 12 7.23 10.51 5.77
N THR A 13 8.04 9.48 6.05
CA THR A 13 7.65 8.08 5.88
C THR A 13 6.32 7.81 6.59
N MET A 14 5.34 7.30 5.85
CA MET A 14 4.01 6.94 6.38
C MET A 14 4.13 5.81 7.41
N ASN A 15 3.41 5.91 8.53
CA ASN A 15 3.32 4.85 9.52
C ASN A 15 1.98 4.10 9.47
N ASN A 16 1.87 2.97 10.18
CA ASN A 16 0.67 2.13 10.18
C ASN A 16 -0.60 2.91 10.57
N VAL A 17 -0.51 3.83 11.54
CA VAL A 17 -1.65 4.61 12.05
C VAL A 17 -2.19 5.53 10.96
N GLN A 18 -1.29 6.22 10.25
CA GLN A 18 -1.64 7.12 9.15
C GLN A 18 -2.28 6.37 8.00
N LEU A 19 -1.73 5.21 7.62
CA LEU A 19 -2.29 4.38 6.56
C LEU A 19 -3.68 3.85 6.93
N GLU A 20 -3.80 3.25 8.11
CA GLU A 20 -5.06 2.68 8.60
C GLU A 20 -6.14 3.75 8.67
N HIS A 21 -5.81 4.92 9.22
CA HIS A 21 -6.72 6.06 9.26
C HIS A 21 -7.19 6.48 7.86
N ALA A 22 -6.26 6.62 6.90
CA ALA A 22 -6.62 7.01 5.52
C ALA A 22 -7.54 5.98 4.84
N LEU A 23 -7.26 4.68 5.00
CA LEU A 23 -8.06 3.60 4.42
C LEU A 23 -9.45 3.47 5.07
N LEU A 24 -9.54 3.70 6.39
CA LEU A 24 -10.82 3.70 7.12
C LEU A 24 -11.64 4.96 6.90
N ALA A 25 -11.00 6.10 6.63
CA ALA A 25 -11.68 7.36 6.33
C ALA A 25 -12.29 7.36 4.91
N ASP A 26 -11.72 6.61 3.97
CA ASP A 26 -12.21 6.52 2.61
C ASP A 26 -13.50 5.69 2.50
N LYS A 27 -14.56 6.29 1.96
CA LYS A 27 -15.88 5.64 1.86
C LYS A 27 -15.90 4.39 0.96
N PHE A 28 -14.96 4.26 0.03
CA PHE A 28 -14.88 3.12 -0.88
C PHE A 28 -14.04 1.98 -0.30
N THR A 29 -12.96 2.30 0.42
CA THR A 29 -12.09 1.29 1.02
C THR A 29 -12.61 0.78 2.37
N ARG A 30 -13.22 1.64 3.20
CA ARG A 30 -13.73 1.30 4.54
C ARG A 30 -14.58 0.02 4.62
N PRO A 31 -15.52 -0.27 3.69
CA PRO A 31 -16.35 -1.47 3.78
C PRO A 31 -15.58 -2.78 3.58
N TYR A 32 -14.42 -2.72 2.96
CA TYR A 32 -13.64 -3.90 2.56
C TYR A 32 -12.37 -4.07 3.38
N PHE A 33 -11.84 -2.98 3.94
CA PHE A 33 -10.58 -2.99 4.67
C PHE A 33 -10.67 -3.81 5.95
N GLN A 34 -9.85 -4.86 6.02
CA GLN A 34 -9.79 -5.80 7.14
C GLN A 34 -8.67 -5.48 8.13
N GLY A 35 -7.70 -4.64 7.74
CA GLY A 35 -6.63 -4.17 8.63
C GLY A 35 -5.23 -4.34 8.06
N ILE A 36 -4.25 -3.94 8.89
CA ILE A 36 -2.82 -4.08 8.64
C ILE A 36 -2.27 -5.25 9.45
N TYR A 37 -1.66 -6.23 8.79
CA TYR A 37 -1.15 -7.44 9.44
C TYR A 37 0.34 -7.64 9.14
N PRO A 38 1.16 -8.09 10.10
CA PRO A 38 2.41 -8.74 9.72
C PRO A 38 2.11 -10.04 8.97
N ALA A 39 3.00 -10.45 8.06
CA ALA A 39 2.75 -11.64 7.23
C ALA A 39 2.49 -12.93 8.03
N ASN A 40 3.04 -13.06 9.24
CA ASN A 40 2.79 -14.18 10.15
C ASN A 40 1.55 -13.99 11.07
N GLY A 41 0.92 -12.82 11.03
CA GLY A 41 -0.29 -12.48 11.79
C GLY A 41 -1.56 -12.45 10.95
N LEU A 42 -1.50 -12.88 9.69
CA LEU A 42 -2.66 -12.96 8.81
C LEU A 42 -3.74 -13.92 9.37
N PRO A 43 -5.04 -13.64 9.16
CA PRO A 43 -6.12 -14.49 9.65
C PRO A 43 -6.00 -15.96 9.22
N LYS A 44 -6.24 -16.86 10.18
CA LYS A 44 -6.30 -18.31 9.94
C LYS A 44 -7.68 -18.77 9.48
N GLU A 45 -8.72 -18.06 9.90
CA GLU A 45 -10.08 -18.29 9.43
C GLU A 45 -10.29 -17.71 8.02
N PRO A 46 -11.26 -18.25 7.25
CA PRO A 46 -11.68 -17.66 5.98
C PRO A 46 -12.15 -16.21 6.14
N VAL A 47 -11.80 -15.35 5.18
CA VAL A 47 -12.18 -13.94 5.16
C VAL A 47 -13.33 -13.69 4.17
N PRO A 48 -14.19 -12.68 4.40
CA PRO A 48 -15.26 -12.35 3.46
C PRO A 48 -14.72 -11.79 2.15
N TRP A 49 -15.49 -11.92 1.08
CA TRP A 49 -15.23 -11.29 -0.21
C TRP A 49 -16.30 -10.22 -0.54
N PRO A 50 -15.90 -9.10 -1.16
CA PRO A 50 -14.53 -8.65 -1.36
C PRO A 50 -13.87 -8.16 -0.06
N SER A 51 -12.55 -8.17 0.00
CA SER A 51 -11.79 -7.69 1.17
C SER A 51 -10.44 -7.08 0.79
N ALA A 52 -9.95 -6.15 1.61
CA ALA A 52 -8.69 -5.46 1.41
C ALA A 52 -7.79 -5.59 2.65
N PHE A 53 -6.51 -5.85 2.44
CA PHE A 53 -5.52 -6.01 3.51
C PHE A 53 -4.26 -5.25 3.16
N VAL A 54 -3.54 -4.82 4.20
CA VAL A 54 -2.14 -4.40 4.08
C VAL A 54 -1.31 -5.40 4.84
N VAL A 55 -0.25 -5.90 4.21
CA VAL A 55 0.66 -6.88 4.81
C VAL A 55 2.03 -6.26 4.96
N THR A 56 2.54 -6.26 6.19
CA THR A 56 3.95 -5.92 6.45
C THR A 56 4.78 -7.19 6.35
N ALA A 57 5.66 -7.22 5.35
CA ALA A 57 6.61 -8.29 5.12
C ALA A 57 8.02 -7.81 5.46
N LYS A 58 8.77 -8.61 6.23
CA LYS A 58 10.21 -8.43 6.31
C LYS A 58 10.81 -9.01 5.04
N SER A 59 11.41 -8.17 4.21
CA SER A 59 12.23 -8.63 3.08
C SER A 59 13.45 -9.40 3.63
N ILE A 60 13.68 -10.60 3.14
CA ILE A 60 14.92 -11.37 3.38
C ILE A 60 15.55 -11.63 2.00
N PRO A 61 16.85 -11.36 1.77
CA PRO A 61 17.90 -11.00 2.71
C PRO A 61 18.45 -9.59 2.43
N SER A 62 17.96 -8.55 3.11
CA SER A 62 18.63 -7.26 3.09
C SER A 62 18.20 -6.45 4.30
N PHE A 63 19.17 -5.76 4.90
CA PHE A 63 19.11 -4.98 6.13
C PHE A 63 18.16 -3.76 6.11
N PHE A 64 17.18 -3.70 5.19
CA PHE A 64 16.31 -2.55 5.00
C PHE A 64 14.83 -2.88 5.25
N ILE A 65 14.29 -2.16 6.24
CA ILE A 65 12.93 -1.61 6.40
C ILE A 65 11.72 -2.53 6.12
N ASN A 66 10.73 -2.50 7.02
CA ASN A 66 9.43 -3.15 6.85
C ASN A 66 8.84 -2.83 5.47
N HIS A 67 8.68 -3.83 4.59
CA HIS A 67 8.06 -3.67 3.26
C HIS A 67 6.56 -3.89 3.36
N TRP A 68 5.78 -3.12 2.60
CA TRP A 68 4.33 -3.16 2.65
C TRP A 68 3.76 -3.66 1.33
N ILE A 69 2.80 -4.57 1.43
CA ILE A 69 2.12 -5.22 0.32
C ILE A 69 0.62 -4.96 0.45
N GLY A 70 -0.03 -4.57 -0.64
CA GLY A 70 -1.48 -4.46 -0.72
C GLY A 70 -2.09 -5.78 -1.19
N ILE A 71 -3.20 -6.19 -0.59
CA ILE A 71 -3.99 -7.34 -1.09
C ILE A 71 -5.42 -6.87 -1.27
N TYR A 72 -6.00 -7.16 -2.41
CA TYR A 72 -7.43 -7.04 -2.65
C TYR A 72 -7.97 -8.39 -3.11
N ILE A 73 -8.98 -8.91 -2.42
CA ILE A 73 -9.71 -10.10 -2.86
C ILE A 73 -11.01 -9.64 -3.49
N THR A 74 -11.20 -9.97 -4.76
CA THR A 74 -12.34 -9.52 -5.56
C THR A 74 -13.64 -10.24 -5.16
N PRO A 75 -14.81 -9.76 -5.62
CA PRO A 75 -16.08 -10.45 -5.37
C PRO A 75 -16.15 -11.90 -5.90
N ASP A 76 -15.40 -12.22 -6.95
CA ASP A 76 -15.25 -13.57 -7.53
C ASP A 76 -14.09 -14.37 -6.92
N GLY A 77 -13.42 -13.82 -5.90
CA GLY A 77 -12.39 -14.49 -5.13
C GLY A 77 -10.99 -14.49 -5.74
N GLU A 78 -10.75 -13.72 -6.80
CA GLU A 78 -9.39 -13.49 -7.28
C GLU A 78 -8.60 -12.67 -6.24
N GLY A 79 -7.43 -13.17 -5.86
CA GLY A 79 -6.49 -12.47 -4.99
C GLY A 79 -5.52 -11.63 -5.80
N GLU A 80 -5.65 -10.32 -5.71
CA GLU A 80 -4.76 -9.35 -6.32
C GLU A 80 -3.72 -8.91 -5.30
N VAL A 81 -2.45 -9.26 -5.55
CA VAL A 81 -1.32 -8.87 -4.71
C VAL A 81 -0.57 -7.73 -5.37
N PHE A 82 -0.46 -6.62 -4.67
CA PHE A 82 0.28 -5.45 -5.10
C PHE A 82 1.55 -5.28 -4.27
N ASP A 83 2.69 -5.32 -4.96
CA ASP A 83 4.01 -5.02 -4.42
C ASP A 83 4.62 -3.93 -5.31
N SER A 84 4.91 -2.75 -4.77
CA SER A 84 5.45 -1.61 -5.53
C SER A 84 6.82 -1.89 -6.19
N LEU A 85 7.54 -2.92 -5.73
CA LEU A 85 8.77 -3.42 -6.32
C LEU A 85 8.55 -4.56 -7.35
N GLY A 86 7.31 -4.97 -7.58
CA GLY A 86 6.94 -5.97 -8.59
C GLY A 86 7.30 -7.41 -8.20
N HIS A 87 7.54 -7.68 -6.92
CA HIS A 87 7.92 -9.01 -6.47
C HIS A 87 6.71 -9.96 -6.40
N PRO A 88 6.90 -11.25 -6.74
CA PRO A 88 5.88 -12.26 -6.48
C PRO A 88 5.71 -12.50 -4.96
N PRO A 89 4.52 -12.92 -4.50
CA PRO A 89 4.26 -13.23 -3.08
C PRO A 89 5.01 -14.51 -2.66
N ARG A 90 6.29 -14.39 -2.30
CA ARG A 90 7.15 -15.53 -1.92
C ARG A 90 7.07 -15.89 -0.45
N HIS A 91 6.55 -15.02 0.41
CA HIS A 91 6.50 -15.27 1.84
C HIS A 91 5.56 -16.46 2.14
N PRO A 92 6.02 -17.55 2.80
CA PRO A 92 5.21 -18.76 2.97
C PRO A 92 3.85 -18.52 3.61
N MET A 93 3.80 -17.74 4.70
CA MET A 93 2.53 -17.43 5.38
C MET A 93 1.57 -16.59 4.53
N LEU A 94 2.11 -15.73 3.66
CA LEU A 94 1.29 -14.97 2.72
C LEU A 94 0.71 -15.91 1.65
N GLN A 95 1.52 -16.84 1.13
CA GLN A 95 1.03 -17.85 0.19
C GLN A 95 -0.03 -18.76 0.81
N ASP A 96 0.16 -19.18 2.07
CA ASP A 96 -0.84 -19.96 2.80
C ASP A 96 -2.14 -19.18 2.99
N PHE A 97 -2.07 -17.89 3.29
CA PHE A 97 -3.23 -17.03 3.35
C PHE A 97 -3.95 -16.93 2.00
N LEU A 98 -3.23 -16.66 0.92
CA LEU A 98 -3.80 -16.52 -0.42
C LEU A 98 -4.42 -17.84 -0.89
N ARG A 99 -3.75 -18.98 -0.71
CA ARG A 99 -4.28 -20.31 -1.08
C ARG A 99 -5.60 -20.65 -0.39
N ARG A 100 -5.78 -20.22 0.85
CA ARG A 100 -7.01 -20.49 1.63
C ARG A 100 -8.16 -19.56 1.27
N ASN A 101 -7.87 -18.34 0.85
CA ASN A 101 -8.86 -17.27 0.76
C ASN A 101 -9.13 -16.80 -0.67
N THR A 102 -8.51 -17.41 -1.70
CA THR A 102 -8.63 -16.96 -3.09
C THR A 102 -8.81 -18.15 -4.04
N THR A 103 -9.52 -17.93 -5.15
CA THR A 103 -9.71 -18.90 -6.23
C THR A 103 -8.51 -18.96 -7.16
N ARG A 104 -7.86 -17.81 -7.36
CA ARG A 104 -6.61 -17.65 -8.11
C ARG A 104 -5.85 -16.42 -7.62
N ILE A 105 -4.56 -16.35 -7.92
CA ILE A 105 -3.67 -15.28 -7.46
C ILE A 105 -3.10 -14.55 -8.68
N VAL A 106 -3.25 -13.24 -8.71
CA VAL A 106 -2.59 -12.34 -9.65
C VAL A 106 -1.72 -11.35 -8.89
N TYR A 107 -0.66 -10.87 -9.53
CA TYR A 107 0.24 -9.89 -8.93
C TYR A 107 0.89 -9.01 -10.01
N ASN A 108 1.25 -7.79 -9.65
CA ASN A 108 1.98 -6.92 -10.56
C ASN A 108 3.45 -7.36 -10.69
N ARG A 109 3.95 -7.37 -11.93
CA ARG A 109 5.34 -7.76 -12.25
C ARG A 109 6.24 -6.57 -12.59
N VAL A 110 5.67 -5.37 -12.54
CA VAL A 110 6.35 -4.12 -12.88
C VAL A 110 6.74 -3.44 -11.58
N GLN A 111 8.04 -3.17 -11.44
CA GLN A 111 8.55 -2.27 -10.41
C GLN A 111 8.15 -0.85 -10.78
N ILE A 112 7.54 -0.15 -9.83
CA ILE A 112 7.11 1.25 -10.00
C ILE A 112 7.73 2.16 -8.94
N GLN A 113 8.23 1.60 -7.85
CA GLN A 113 8.93 2.32 -6.78
C GLN A 113 10.46 2.25 -6.95
N GLY A 114 11.17 3.28 -6.52
CA GLY A 114 12.63 3.26 -6.45
C GLY A 114 13.13 2.22 -5.46
N SER A 115 14.18 1.45 -5.79
CA SER A 115 14.66 0.35 -4.94
C SER A 115 15.21 0.81 -3.57
N GLN A 116 15.56 2.09 -3.43
CA GLN A 116 16.04 2.69 -2.17
C GLN A 116 14.98 3.58 -1.50
N SER A 117 13.78 3.64 -2.07
CA SER A 117 12.70 4.48 -1.59
C SER A 117 11.99 3.85 -0.41
N SER A 118 11.52 4.69 0.52
CA SER A 118 10.79 4.27 1.72
C SER A 118 9.27 4.46 1.60
N VAL A 119 8.76 4.80 0.41
CA VAL A 119 7.35 5.20 0.20
C VAL A 119 6.42 4.05 -0.23
N CYS A 120 6.80 2.80 0.02
CA CYS A 120 5.99 1.63 -0.33
C CYS A 120 4.58 1.68 0.29
N GLY A 121 4.42 2.28 1.48
CA GLY A 121 3.12 2.48 2.12
C GLY A 121 2.20 3.42 1.32
N GLN A 122 2.75 4.50 0.75
CA GLN A 122 2.04 5.44 -0.12
C GLN A 122 1.58 4.76 -1.42
N HIS A 123 2.43 3.92 -2.01
CA HIS A 123 2.07 3.10 -3.17
C HIS A 123 0.91 2.15 -2.84
N VAL A 124 0.97 1.44 -1.70
CA VAL A 124 -0.11 0.55 -1.25
C VAL A 124 -1.40 1.33 -0.98
N LEU A 125 -1.31 2.50 -0.36
CA LEU A 125 -2.45 3.38 -0.13
C LEU A 125 -3.12 3.75 -1.46
N TYR A 126 -2.33 4.26 -2.41
CA TYR A 126 -2.83 4.61 -3.74
C TYR A 126 -3.51 3.41 -4.42
N PHE A 127 -2.85 2.26 -4.45
CA PHE A 127 -3.39 1.03 -5.02
C PHE A 127 -4.75 0.65 -4.42
N LEU A 128 -4.86 0.56 -3.10
CA LEU A 128 -6.10 0.13 -2.43
C LEU A 128 -7.24 1.15 -2.61
N LEU A 129 -6.94 2.44 -2.60
CA LEU A 129 -7.92 3.49 -2.86
C LEU A 129 -8.48 3.40 -4.28
N GLN A 130 -7.62 3.26 -5.29
CA GLN A 130 -8.06 3.10 -6.68
C GLN A 130 -8.80 1.77 -6.86
N ARG A 131 -8.27 0.68 -6.29
CA ARG A 131 -8.84 -0.64 -6.47
C ARG A 131 -10.25 -0.75 -5.88
N CYS A 132 -10.47 -0.17 -4.70
CA CYS A 132 -11.80 -0.13 -4.07
C CYS A 132 -12.79 0.79 -4.79
N ARG A 133 -12.33 1.73 -5.63
CA ARG A 133 -13.17 2.53 -6.54
C ARG A 133 -13.54 1.79 -7.83
N GLY A 134 -13.05 0.57 -8.03
CA GLY A 134 -13.37 -0.29 -9.17
C GLY A 134 -12.37 -0.21 -10.33
N PHE A 135 -11.22 0.46 -10.16
CA PHE A 135 -10.17 0.44 -11.18
C PHE A 135 -9.49 -0.93 -11.24
N HIS A 136 -9.28 -1.45 -12.44
CA HIS A 136 -8.59 -2.72 -12.67
C HIS A 136 -7.11 -2.61 -12.22
N PRO A 137 -6.54 -3.63 -11.53
CA PRO A 137 -5.17 -3.56 -11.00
C PRO A 137 -4.13 -3.24 -12.07
N GLU A 138 -4.26 -3.81 -13.28
CA GLU A 138 -3.33 -3.51 -14.37
C GLU A 138 -3.39 -2.06 -14.83
N TYR A 139 -4.57 -1.41 -14.79
CA TYR A 139 -4.68 0.00 -15.15
C TYR A 139 -4.05 0.91 -14.10
N ILE A 140 -4.17 0.55 -12.82
CA ILE A 140 -3.51 1.26 -11.72
C ILE A 140 -1.99 1.17 -11.87
N VAL A 141 -1.45 -0.02 -12.19
CA VAL A 141 0.00 -0.19 -12.38
C VAL A 141 0.48 0.54 -13.64
N ARG A 142 -0.29 0.51 -14.72
CA ARG A 142 0.06 1.16 -16.00
C ARG A 142 -0.08 2.68 -16.00
N SER A 143 -0.72 3.28 -14.99
CA SER A 143 -0.76 4.74 -14.86
C SER A 143 0.55 5.33 -14.34
N PHE A 144 1.44 4.50 -13.78
CA PHE A 144 2.79 4.91 -13.40
C PHE A 144 3.70 4.99 -14.63
N CYS A 145 4.67 5.88 -14.57
CA CYS A 145 5.66 6.06 -15.63
C CYS A 145 6.90 5.19 -15.38
N PRO A 146 7.81 5.05 -16.37
CA PRO A 146 9.05 4.30 -16.17
C PRO A 146 10.03 4.93 -15.18
N ASP A 147 9.84 6.21 -14.82
CA ASP A 147 10.68 6.92 -13.87
C ASP A 147 10.15 6.70 -12.45
N HIS A 148 10.91 5.94 -11.67
CA HIS A 148 10.52 5.56 -10.31
C HIS A 148 10.53 6.73 -9.34
N ASP A 149 11.41 7.73 -9.53
CA ASP A 149 11.50 8.89 -8.64
C ASP A 149 10.28 9.79 -8.86
N LEU A 150 9.82 9.93 -10.11
CA LEU A 150 8.56 10.62 -10.41
C LEU A 150 7.34 9.90 -9.84
N ASN A 151 7.32 8.57 -9.89
CA ASN A 151 6.24 7.78 -9.29
C ASN A 151 6.20 7.93 -7.76
N ASP A 152 7.37 7.92 -7.12
CA ASP A 152 7.52 8.10 -5.68
C ASP A 152 7.04 9.49 -5.25
N ALA A 153 7.49 10.54 -5.93
CA ALA A 153 7.03 11.90 -5.70
C ALA A 153 5.50 12.03 -5.89
N PHE A 154 4.95 11.39 -6.93
CA PHE A 154 3.52 11.40 -7.20
C PHE A 154 2.71 10.79 -6.04
N VAL A 155 3.09 9.62 -5.52
CA VAL A 155 2.34 8.98 -4.43
C VAL A 155 2.53 9.71 -3.10
N GLU A 156 3.68 10.35 -2.88
CA GLU A 156 3.91 11.21 -1.72
C GLU A 156 2.97 12.42 -1.74
N ASP A 157 2.95 13.17 -2.84
CA ASP A 157 2.07 14.33 -3.03
C ASP A 157 0.59 13.93 -2.93
N PHE A 158 0.23 12.78 -3.52
CA PHE A 158 -1.13 12.24 -3.44
C PHE A 158 -1.52 11.89 -2.00
N ALA A 159 -0.61 11.27 -1.23
CA ALA A 159 -0.89 10.82 0.13
C ALA A 159 -0.91 11.96 1.13
N GLN A 160 -0.11 13.02 0.93
CA GLN A 160 0.06 14.13 1.88
C GLN A 160 -1.26 14.66 2.47
N PRO A 161 -2.29 15.06 1.69
CA PRO A 161 -3.54 15.58 2.25
C PRO A 161 -4.34 14.53 3.04
N LEU A 162 -4.12 13.23 2.81
CA LEU A 162 -4.82 12.14 3.50
C LEU A 162 -4.19 11.80 4.86
N LEU A 163 -2.92 12.19 5.07
CA LEU A 163 -2.17 11.90 6.29
C LEU A 163 -2.15 13.07 7.29
N LEU A 164 -2.58 14.25 6.86
CA LEU A 164 -2.76 15.37 7.76
C LEU A 164 -4.05 15.15 8.56
N PRO A 165 -4.05 15.43 9.87
CA PRO A 165 -5.30 15.55 10.61
C PRO A 165 -6.16 16.61 9.90
N PRO A 166 -7.50 16.48 9.90
CA PRO A 166 -8.36 17.52 9.36
C PRO A 166 -7.93 18.84 10.00
N SER A 167 -7.46 19.77 9.16
CA SER A 167 -7.11 21.10 9.62
C SER A 167 -8.33 21.63 10.34
N ASN A 168 -8.20 21.86 11.65
CA ASN A 168 -9.15 22.66 12.41
C ASN A 168 -9.18 24.03 11.72
N SER A 169 -10.07 24.15 10.74
CA SER A 169 -10.50 25.41 10.20
C SER A 169 -11.31 26.06 11.31
N LEU A 170 -10.58 26.69 12.23
CA LEU A 170 -11.07 27.83 12.99
C LEU A 170 -11.42 28.92 11.97
N PHE A 171 -12.66 28.85 11.49
CA PHE A 171 -13.44 29.99 11.01
C PHE A 171 -14.76 29.86 11.77
N LEU A 172 -15.20 30.77 12.64
CA LEU A 172 -14.80 32.10 13.08
C LEU A 172 -15.19 32.20 14.56
#